data_AF-A0A973JDE3-F1
#
_entry.id   AF-A0A973JDE3-F1
#
_cell.length_a   1.000
_cell.length_b   1.000
_cell.length_c   1.000
_cell.angle_alpha   90.00
_cell.angle_beta   90.00
_cell.angle_gamma   90.00
#
_symmetry.space_group_name_H-M   'P 1'
#
loop_
_entity.id
_entity.type
_entity.pdbx_description
1 polymer ?
#
loop_
_entity_poly.entity_id
_entity_poly.type
_entity_poly.pdbx_seq_one_letter_code
_entity_poly.pdbx_strand_id
1 'polypeptide(L)'
;SNIRIGMFDMIIPVLSVLAKIFPKLEDKAEFARIGKYYCSESMLVLNPETGKYDENITPSYGKDTLRDFYRRALSEGLAGQELGEHAVF
;
A
#
# COMPACT_ATOMS: atom_id res chain seq x y z
N SER A 1 -17.39 0.24 -4.95
CA SER A 1 -17.28 -1.02 -4.19
C SER A 1 -16.91 -0.70 -2.74
N ASN A 2 -17.90 -0.67 -1.83
CA ASN A 2 -17.70 -0.31 -0.41
C ASN A 2 -17.52 -1.53 0.52
N ILE A 3 -17.56 -2.74 -0.04
CA ILE A 3 -17.51 -4.01 0.70
C ILE A 3 -16.18 -4.11 1.47
N ARG A 4 -15.07 -3.66 0.87
CA ARG A 4 -13.75 -3.64 1.52
C ARG A 4 -13.73 -2.75 2.76
N ILE A 5 -14.36 -1.57 2.69
CA ILE A 5 -14.40 -0.61 3.81
C ILE A 5 -15.30 -1.15 4.94
N GLY A 6 -16.45 -1.73 4.61
CA GLY A 6 -17.36 -2.31 5.60
C GLY A 6 -16.77 -3.48 6.39
N MET A 7 -15.86 -4.27 5.79
CA MET A 7 -15.11 -5.30 6.51
C MET A 7 -14.22 -4.68 7.61
N PHE A 8 -13.54 -3.57 7.31
CA PHE A 8 -12.71 -2.87 8.29
C PHE A 8 -13.56 -2.26 9.43
N ASP A 9 -14.75 -1.74 9.10
CA ASP A 9 -15.69 -1.22 10.09
C ASP A 9 -16.14 -2.27 11.12
N MET A 10 -16.12 -3.55 10.75
CA MET A 10 -16.43 -4.65 11.65
C MET A 10 -15.19 -5.17 12.40
N ILE A 11 -14.07 -5.37 11.72
CA ILE A 11 -12.91 -6.04 12.33
C ILE A 11 -12.16 -5.15 13.33
N ILE A 12 -12.07 -3.84 13.06
CA ILE A 12 -11.39 -2.87 13.94
C ILE A 12 -12.00 -2.84 15.34
N PRO A 13 -13.33 -2.66 15.52
CA PRO A 13 -13.91 -2.63 16.87
C PRO A 13 -13.81 -3.99 17.57
N VAL A 14 -13.99 -5.11 16.84
CA VAL A 14 -13.84 -6.46 17.40
C VAL A 14 -12.42 -6.66 17.95
N LEU A 15 -11.40 -6.36 17.15
CA LEU A 15 -10.00 -6.47 17.59
C LEU A 15 -9.70 -5.52 18.76
N SER A 16 -10.25 -4.30 18.74
CA SER A 16 -10.03 -3.31 19.81
C SER A 16 -10.66 -3.75 21.14
N VAL A 17 -11.82 -4.42 21.11
CA VAL A 17 -12.43 -5.01 22.32
C VAL A 17 -11.60 -6.18 22.83
N LEU A 18 -11.17 -7.08 21.95
CA LEU A 18 -10.34 -8.23 22.33
C LEU A 18 -8.96 -7.81 22.84
N ALA A 19 -8.40 -6.71 22.34
CA ALA A 19 -7.12 -6.17 22.79
C ALA A 19 -7.09 -5.81 24.28
N LYS A 20 -8.25 -5.47 24.87
CA LYS A 20 -8.36 -5.23 26.32
C LYS A 20 -8.02 -6.45 27.16
N ILE A 21 -8.20 -7.66 26.61
CA ILE A 21 -7.88 -8.93 27.26
C ILE A 21 -6.55 -9.48 26.74
N PHE A 22 -6.28 -9.29 25.45
CA PHE A 22 -5.08 -9.76 24.77
C PHE A 22 -4.33 -8.59 24.14
N PRO A 23 -3.44 -7.89 24.87
CA PRO A 23 -2.76 -6.68 24.39
C PRO A 23 -2.07 -6.84 23.03
N LYS A 24 -1.59 -8.04 22.70
CA LYS A 24 -1.00 -8.39 21.38
C LYS A 24 -1.93 -8.19 20.17
N LEU A 25 -3.23 -7.95 20.38
CA LEU A 25 -4.19 -7.68 19.30
C LEU A 25 -4.29 -6.19 18.95
N GLU A 26 -3.69 -5.31 19.75
CA GLU A 26 -3.66 -3.87 19.48
C GLU A 26 -2.97 -3.57 18.14
N ASP A 27 -1.81 -4.17 17.89
CA ASP A 27 -1.07 -4.06 16.62
C ASP A 27 -1.93 -4.48 15.42
N LYS A 28 -2.77 -5.51 15.57
CA LYS A 28 -3.68 -5.97 14.50
C LYS A 28 -4.81 -4.98 14.26
N ALA A 29 -5.34 -4.36 15.33
CA ALA A 29 -6.35 -3.32 15.21
C ALA A 29 -5.77 -2.06 14.53
N GLU A 30 -4.52 -1.72 14.83
CA GLU A 30 -3.81 -0.62 14.17
C GLU A 30 -3.52 -0.92 12.70
N PHE A 31 -3.02 -2.12 12.40
CA PHE A 31 -2.81 -2.56 11.03
C PHE A 31 -4.12 -2.52 10.20
N ALA A 32 -5.25 -2.90 10.80
CA ALA A 32 -6.56 -2.80 10.17
C ALA A 32 -6.98 -1.34 9.91
N ARG A 33 -6.67 -0.40 10.81
CA ARG A 33 -6.91 1.05 10.60
C ARG A 33 -6.09 1.58 9.42
N ILE A 34 -4.82 1.21 9.32
CA ILE A 34 -3.94 1.57 8.20
C ILE A 34 -4.52 1.00 6.89
N GLY A 35 -4.91 -0.27 6.88
CA GLY A 35 -5.54 -0.90 5.71
C GLY A 35 -6.83 -0.19 5.27
N LYS A 36 -7.68 0.23 6.22
CA LYS A 36 -8.89 0.99 5.91
C LYS A 36 -8.58 2.33 5.25
N TYR A 37 -7.61 3.07 5.78
CA TYR A 37 -7.17 4.35 5.23
C TYR A 37 -6.75 4.23 3.77
N TYR A 38 -5.91 3.24 3.44
CA TYR A 38 -5.49 3.02 2.06
C TYR A 38 -6.57 2.47 1.15
N CYS A 39 -7.59 1.78 1.68
CA CYS A 39 -8.73 1.32 0.89
C CYS A 39 -9.76 2.43 0.61
N SER A 40 -9.83 3.48 1.44
CA SER A 40 -10.72 4.62 1.22
C SER A 40 -10.16 5.61 0.21
N GLU A 41 -8.83 5.71 0.10
CA GLU A 41 -8.18 6.58 -0.87
C GLU A 41 -8.16 5.94 -2.27
N SER A 42 -8.47 6.73 -3.29
CA SER A 42 -8.35 6.29 -4.68
C SER A 42 -6.89 6.37 -5.11
N MET A 43 -6.37 5.26 -5.65
CA MET A 43 -5.04 5.23 -6.29
C MET A 43 -5.08 5.73 -7.74
N LEU A 44 -6.26 6.10 -8.24
CA LEU A 44 -6.42 6.62 -9.59
C LEU A 44 -6.17 8.13 -9.61
N VAL A 45 -5.72 8.63 -10.75
CA VAL A 45 -5.62 10.06 -11.03
C VAL A 45 -7.03 10.66 -11.04
N LEU A 46 -7.18 11.80 -10.37
CA LEU A 46 -8.39 12.61 -10.44
C LEU A 46 -8.43 13.31 -11.79
N ASN A 47 -9.41 12.98 -12.62
CA ASN A 47 -9.60 13.61 -13.92
C ASN A 47 -10.07 15.06 -13.73
N PRO A 48 -9.30 16.07 -14.20
CA PRO A 48 -9.62 17.49 -13.98
C PRO A 48 -10.85 17.96 -14.76
N GLU A 49 -11.24 17.26 -15.83
CA GLU A 49 -12.39 17.62 -16.67
C GLU A 49 -13.71 17.09 -16.08
N THR A 50 -13.68 15.89 -15.48
CA THR A 50 -14.89 15.23 -14.96
C THR A 50 -15.04 15.30 -13.45
N GLY A 51 -13.97 15.65 -12.73
CA GLY A 51 -13.92 15.66 -11.27
C GLY A 51 -14.01 14.27 -10.64
N LYS A 52 -13.74 13.21 -11.40
CA LYS A 52 -13.81 11.81 -10.96
C LYS A 52 -12.48 11.10 -11.15
N TYR A 53 -12.22 10.12 -10.31
CA TYR A 53 -11.09 9.21 -10.44
C TYR A 53 -11.22 8.34 -11.69
N ASP A 54 -10.18 8.27 -12.52
CA ASP A 54 -10.23 7.67 -13.86
C ASP A 54 -9.02 6.77 -14.13
N GLU A 55 -9.31 5.49 -14.42
CA GLU A 55 -8.30 4.47 -14.68
C GLU A 55 -7.56 4.67 -16.00
N ASN A 56 -8.20 5.27 -17.00
CA ASN A 56 -7.64 5.40 -18.35
C ASN A 56 -6.50 6.42 -18.39
N ILE A 57 -6.55 7.41 -17.51
CA ILE A 57 -5.51 8.44 -17.37
C ILE A 57 -4.52 8.13 -16.24
N THR A 58 -4.76 7.06 -15.47
CA THR A 58 -3.88 6.65 -14.38
C THR A 58 -2.71 5.83 -14.93
N PRO A 59 -1.46 6.28 -14.80
CA PRO A 59 -0.32 5.48 -15.19
C PRO A 59 -0.25 4.20 -14.36
N SER A 60 -0.30 3.03 -15.01
CA SER A 60 -0.22 1.73 -14.33
C SER A 60 1.21 1.17 -14.25
N TYR A 61 2.16 1.79 -14.96
CA TYR A 61 3.57 1.43 -14.95
C TYR A 61 4.46 2.66 -15.16
N GLY A 62 5.67 2.60 -14.61
CA GLY A 62 6.72 3.58 -14.87
C GLY A 62 7.35 3.40 -16.26
N LYS A 63 8.31 4.27 -16.59
CA LYS A 63 9.09 4.17 -17.84
C LYS A 63 10.29 3.23 -17.71
N ASP A 64 10.76 3.01 -16.50
CA ASP A 64 11.83 2.06 -16.21
C ASP A 64 11.31 0.62 -16.26
N THR A 65 12.07 -0.26 -16.91
CA THR A 65 11.77 -1.70 -16.94
C THR A 65 12.68 -2.46 -15.99
N LEU A 66 12.17 -3.56 -15.45
CA LEU A 66 12.96 -4.48 -14.62
C LEU A 66 14.18 -5.02 -15.39
N ARG A 67 14.01 -5.27 -16.69
CA ARG A 67 15.09 -5.75 -17.56
C ARG A 67 16.21 -4.71 -17.71
N ASP A 68 15.84 -3.45 -17.91
CA ASP A 68 16.82 -2.37 -18.06
C ASP A 68 17.50 -2.06 -16.71
N PHE A 69 16.77 -2.19 -15.60
CA PHE A 69 17.37 -2.19 -14.26
C PHE A 69 18.45 -3.27 -14.13
N TYR A 70 18.14 -4.54 -14.43
CA TYR A 70 19.14 -5.61 -14.32
C TYR A 70 20.30 -5.46 -15.30
N ARG A 71 20.07 -4.93 -16.50
CA ARG A 71 21.17 -4.63 -17.43
C ARG A 71 22.15 -3.64 -16.81
N ARG A 72 21.65 -2.53 -16.26
CA ARG A 72 22.47 -1.52 -15.58
C ARG A 72 23.19 -2.10 -14.37
N ALA A 73 22.47 -2.86 -13.53
CA ALA A 73 23.05 -3.50 -12.35
C ALA A 73 24.20 -4.46 -12.68
N LEU A 74 24.08 -5.21 -13.78
CA LEU A 74 25.14 -6.12 -14.25
C LEU A 74 26.35 -5.38 -14.85
N SER A 75 26.14 -4.22 -15.49
CA SER A 75 27.22 -3.46 -16.13
C SER A 75 27.94 -2.49 -15.19
N GLU A 76 27.20 -1.86 -14.28
CA GLU A 76 27.67 -0.73 -13.45
C GLU A 76 27.73 -1.11 -11.96
N GLY A 77 27.23 -2.29 -11.59
CA GLY A 77 27.04 -2.69 -10.19
C GLY A 77 25.80 -2.06 -9.55
N LEU A 78 25.56 -2.34 -8.27
CA LEU A 78 24.41 -1.86 -7.49
C LEU A 78 24.72 -0.59 -6.68
N ALA A 79 25.72 0.20 -7.08
CA ALA A 79 26.13 1.37 -6.33
C ALA A 79 24.95 2.36 -6.18
N GLY A 80 24.61 2.72 -4.93
CA GLY A 80 23.46 3.57 -4.60
C GLY A 80 22.13 2.83 -4.41
N GLN A 81 22.10 1.50 -4.52
CA GLN A 81 20.97 0.63 -4.15
C GLN A 81 21.27 -0.15 -2.85
N GLU A 82 21.95 0.51 -1.91
CA GLU A 82 22.22 -0.05 -0.58
C GLU A 82 20.89 -0.24 0.15
N LEU A 83 20.50 -1.49 0.41
CA LEU A 83 19.24 -1.82 1.10
C LEU A 83 19.24 -1.40 2.59
N GLY A 84 20.38 -0.95 3.13
CA GLY A 84 20.51 -0.52 4.52
C GLY A 84 19.97 -1.57 5.50
N GLU A 85 19.22 -1.13 6.50
CA GLU A 85 18.54 -2.02 7.46
C GLU A 85 17.39 -2.84 6.84
N HIS A 86 16.99 -2.57 5.59
CA HIS A 86 15.93 -3.30 4.88
C HIS A 86 16.42 -4.53 4.10
N ALA A 87 17.72 -4.86 4.13
CA ALA A 87 18.27 -6.05 3.47
C ALA A 87 17.84 -7.40 4.07
N VAL A 88 17.18 -7.36 5.24
CA VAL A 88 16.84 -8.55 6.06
C VAL A 88 15.41 -9.05 5.82
N PHE A 89 14.63 -8.36 4.96
CA PHE A 89 13.27 -8.76 4.58
C PHE A 89 13.24 -9.46 3.23
#